data_AF-A0A242MLK2-F1
#
_entry.id   AF-A0A242MLK2-F1
#
_cell.length_a   1.000
_cell.length_b   1.000
_cell.length_c   1.000
_cell.angle_alpha   90.00
_cell.angle_beta   90.00
_cell.angle_gamma   90.00
#
_symmetry.space_group_name_H-M   'P 1'
#
loop_
_entity.id
_entity.type
_entity.pdbx_description
1 polymer ?
#
loop_
_entity_poly.entity_id
_entity_poly.type
_entity_poly.pdbx_seq_one_letter_code
_entity_poly.pdbx_strand_id
1 'polypeptide(L)'
;MRNRAAWAARDALAALASTAASVVASALPSMDHEVFDLGNVSEVGTGSTPLGDAAPFEYFRSATGDDVLSVAARGVGEELNADCFYEYESAMRTCDNLAHLMGGARGYALCKQNAFEDYQTCRGF
;
A
#
# COMPACT_ATOMS: atom_id res chain seq x y z
N MET A 1 -17.57 4.94 -29.92
CA MET A 1 -17.15 3.54 -29.70
C MET A 1 -15.68 3.55 -29.31
N ARG A 2 -15.34 3.21 -28.08
CA ARG A 2 -13.94 3.20 -27.59
C ARG A 2 -13.45 1.75 -27.51
N ASN A 3 -12.29 1.51 -28.10
CA ASN A 3 -11.75 0.20 -28.46
C ASN A 3 -11.34 -0.61 -27.22
N ARG A 4 -11.99 -1.76 -26.98
CA ARG A 4 -11.67 -2.74 -25.93
C ARG A 4 -10.59 -3.73 -26.38
N ALA A 5 -9.39 -3.25 -26.67
CA ALA A 5 -8.30 -4.13 -27.11
C ALA A 5 -6.95 -3.68 -26.54
N ALA A 6 -6.67 -4.07 -25.28
CA ALA A 6 -5.32 -3.92 -24.73
C ALA A 6 -4.91 -5.01 -23.72
N TRP A 7 -5.69 -6.09 -23.53
CA TRP A 7 -5.35 -7.14 -22.54
C TRP A 7 -4.95 -8.49 -23.15
N ALA A 8 -4.38 -8.48 -24.36
CA ALA A 8 -3.85 -9.68 -25.00
C ALA A 8 -2.38 -9.48 -25.41
N ALA A 9 -1.48 -9.58 -24.43
CA ALA A 9 -0.05 -9.89 -24.66
C ALA A 9 0.69 -10.02 -23.32
N ARG A 10 0.50 -11.13 -22.60
CA ARG A 10 1.40 -11.49 -21.49
C ARG A 10 1.70 -12.99 -21.48
N ASP A 11 2.20 -13.48 -22.61
CA ASP A 11 2.87 -14.78 -22.72
C ASP A 11 4.14 -14.62 -23.55
N ALA A 12 5.25 -14.25 -22.90
CA ALA A 12 6.61 -14.50 -23.38
C ALA A 12 7.66 -13.99 -22.37
N LEU A 13 7.81 -14.61 -21.20
CA LEU A 13 9.07 -14.56 -20.43
C LEU A 13 9.26 -15.86 -19.65
N ALA A 14 9.47 -16.95 -20.38
CA ALA A 14 10.23 -18.08 -19.87
C ALA A 14 11.73 -17.78 -20.09
N ALA A 15 12.54 -18.13 -19.09
CA ALA A 15 14.00 -18.09 -19.05
C ALA A 15 14.67 -16.75 -18.67
N LEU A 16 14.79 -16.52 -17.36
CA LEU A 16 16.07 -16.19 -16.73
C LEU A 16 16.10 -16.78 -15.32
N ALA A 17 16.75 -17.93 -15.20
CA ALA A 17 17.23 -18.45 -13.92
C ALA A 17 18.40 -17.57 -13.44
N SER A 18 18.31 -17.04 -12.23
CA SER A 18 19.46 -16.64 -11.43
C SER A 18 19.06 -16.64 -9.95
N THR A 19 19.67 -17.56 -9.23
CA THR A 19 19.53 -17.77 -7.79
C THR A 19 20.00 -16.53 -7.01
N ALA A 20 19.09 -15.88 -6.30
CA ALA A 20 19.42 -15.01 -5.17
C ALA A 20 18.79 -15.63 -3.91
N ALA A 21 19.60 -16.33 -3.14
CA ALA A 21 19.22 -16.82 -1.82
C ALA A 21 19.35 -15.66 -0.82
N SER A 22 18.23 -14.99 -0.53
CA SER A 22 18.13 -13.99 0.54
C SER A 22 17.59 -14.67 1.79
N VAL A 23 18.48 -15.18 2.64
CA VAL A 23 18.10 -15.66 3.98
C VAL A 23 17.94 -14.47 4.92
N VAL A 24 16.74 -13.90 4.97
CA VAL A 24 16.33 -13.05 6.10
C VAL A 24 15.84 -13.98 7.20
N ALA A 25 16.73 -14.31 8.13
CA ALA A 25 16.35 -15.01 9.35
C ALA A 25 15.60 -14.02 10.26
N SER A 26 14.27 -14.00 10.16
CA SER A 26 13.42 -13.37 11.16
C SER A 26 13.40 -14.26 12.40
N ALA A 27 14.16 -13.88 13.42
CA ALA A 27 13.99 -14.42 14.76
C ALA A 27 12.65 -13.93 15.31
N LEU A 28 11.60 -14.74 15.13
CA LEU A 28 10.34 -14.59 15.85
C LEU A 28 10.43 -15.44 17.12
N PRO A 29 10.42 -14.86 18.34
CA PRO A 29 10.28 -15.68 19.54
C PRO A 29 8.91 -16.36 19.53
N SER A 30 8.90 -17.66 19.83
CA SER A 30 7.69 -18.45 20.00
C SER A 30 6.89 -17.89 21.17
N MET A 31 5.63 -17.54 20.92
CA MET A 31 4.69 -17.21 21.99
C MET A 31 4.14 -18.51 22.56
N ASP A 32 4.91 -19.12 23.45
CA ASP A 32 4.34 -20.00 24.48
C ASP A 32 3.86 -19.13 25.65
N HIS A 33 2.75 -19.58 26.25
CA HIS A 33 1.92 -18.89 27.22
C HIS A 33 2.66 -18.63 28.54
N GLU A 34 3.52 -17.61 28.57
CA GLU A 34 4.11 -17.10 29.79
C GLU A 34 3.55 -15.71 30.06
N VAL A 35 2.92 -15.58 31.22
CA VAL A 35 2.39 -14.33 31.78
C VAL A 35 3.49 -13.28 31.70
N PHE A 36 3.28 -12.24 30.90
CA PHE A 36 4.19 -11.10 30.86
C PHE A 36 4.12 -10.39 32.22
N ASP A 37 5.09 -10.67 33.09
CA ASP A 37 5.32 -9.90 34.31
C ASP A 37 5.85 -8.52 33.92
N LEU A 38 4.92 -7.59 33.71
CA LEU A 38 5.19 -6.17 33.47
C LEU A 38 5.60 -5.52 34.78
N GLY A 39 6.79 -5.90 35.27
CA GLY A 39 7.34 -5.46 36.55
C GLY A 39 7.03 -4.01 36.88
N ASN A 40 6.68 -3.77 38.15
CA ASN A 40 6.25 -2.50 38.76
C ASN A 40 6.14 -1.30 37.79
N VAL A 41 4.92 -1.01 37.34
CA VAL A 41 4.64 0.20 36.54
C VAL A 41 4.90 1.42 37.43
N SER A 42 6.12 1.95 37.36
CA SER A 42 6.38 3.29 37.86
C SER A 42 5.68 4.24 36.89
N GLU A 43 4.71 4.98 37.42
CA GLU A 43 3.97 6.04 36.75
C GLU A 43 4.84 6.74 35.69
N VAL A 44 4.43 6.65 34.42
CA VAL A 44 5.13 7.30 33.31
C VAL A 44 5.02 8.81 33.52
N GLY A 45 6.02 9.36 34.19
CA GLY A 45 6.15 10.78 34.42
C GLY A 45 6.08 11.50 33.08
N THR A 46 5.18 12.48 33.00
CA THR A 46 5.21 13.72 32.18
C THR A 46 6.33 13.84 31.15
N GLY A 47 6.44 12.88 30.23
CA GLY A 47 7.40 12.88 29.15
C GLY A 47 6.85 13.77 28.06
N SER A 48 7.28 15.03 28.04
CA SER A 48 7.06 15.97 26.95
C SER A 48 7.25 15.26 25.62
N THR A 49 6.27 15.37 24.71
CA THR A 49 6.48 14.97 23.32
C THR A 49 7.75 15.68 22.79
N PRO A 50 8.60 15.05 21.96
CA PRO A 50 9.93 15.57 21.57
C PRO A 50 9.93 16.89 20.75
N LEU A 51 8.81 17.61 20.73
CA LEU A 51 8.57 18.84 19.98
C LEU A 51 8.54 20.08 20.89
N GLY A 52 8.79 19.93 22.19
CA GLY A 52 8.73 21.04 23.17
C GLY A 52 9.66 22.22 22.85
N ASP A 53 10.79 21.95 22.20
CA ASP A 53 11.79 22.96 21.80
C ASP A 53 11.80 23.22 20.29
N ALA A 54 10.78 22.78 19.54
CA ALA A 54 10.72 23.06 18.12
C ALA A 54 10.54 24.57 17.88
N ALA A 55 11.46 25.17 17.14
CA ALA A 55 11.34 26.55 16.72
C ALA A 55 10.05 26.73 15.90
N PRO A 56 9.29 27.83 16.10
CA PRO A 56 8.17 28.15 15.22
C PRO A 56 8.67 28.25 13.77
N PHE A 57 8.11 27.44 12.88
CA PHE A 57 8.33 27.62 11.45
C PHE A 57 7.29 28.61 10.93
N GLU A 58 7.74 29.59 10.15
CA GLU A 58 6.84 30.48 9.45
C GLU A 58 6.44 29.83 8.12
N TYR A 59 5.14 29.83 7.83
CA TYR A 59 4.66 29.36 6.54
C TYR A 59 5.10 30.34 5.46
N PHE A 60 6.16 29.98 4.74
CA PHE A 60 6.52 30.64 3.50
C PHE A 60 5.81 29.91 2.36
N ARG A 61 4.99 30.63 1.58
CA ARG A 61 4.46 30.12 0.31
C ARG A 61 5.62 30.03 -0.70
N SER A 62 6.51 29.06 -0.53
CA SER A 62 7.65 28.80 -1.42
C SER A 62 7.28 27.90 -2.61
N ALA A 63 6.05 28.05 -3.12
CA ALA A 63 5.64 27.51 -4.41
C ALA A 63 4.55 28.42 -5.00
N THR A 64 4.97 29.46 -5.72
CA THR A 64 4.15 30.04 -6.79
C THR A 64 4.27 29.09 -7.99
N GLY A 65 3.71 27.90 -7.86
CA GLY A 65 3.79 26.89 -8.90
C GLY A 65 2.41 26.33 -9.14
N ASP A 66 1.91 26.51 -10.35
CA ASP A 66 0.81 25.73 -10.94
C ASP A 66 0.98 24.21 -10.67
N ASP A 67 2.20 23.78 -10.38
CA ASP A 67 2.63 22.42 -10.03
C ASP A 67 2.12 21.84 -8.71
N VAL A 68 1.90 22.62 -7.64
CA VAL A 68 1.32 22.04 -6.40
C VAL A 68 -0.16 21.72 -6.57
N LEU A 69 -0.86 22.54 -7.36
CA LEU A 69 -2.21 22.23 -7.81
C LEU A 69 -2.19 21.08 -8.82
N SER A 70 -1.16 20.94 -9.66
CA SER A 70 -0.98 19.76 -10.54
C SER A 70 -0.80 18.47 -9.75
N VAL A 71 -0.16 18.48 -8.57
CA VAL A 71 -0.07 17.29 -7.68
C VAL A 71 -1.40 16.96 -7.03
N ALA A 72 -2.16 17.97 -6.56
CA ALA A 72 -3.50 17.73 -6.01
C ALA A 72 -4.54 17.36 -7.09
N ALA A 73 -4.35 17.84 -8.33
CA ALA A 73 -5.18 17.55 -9.50
C ALA A 73 -4.75 16.29 -10.27
N ARG A 74 -3.68 15.58 -9.83
CA ARG A 74 -3.34 14.26 -10.37
C ARG A 74 -4.45 13.24 -10.12
N GLY A 75 -5.28 13.46 -9.09
CA GLY A 75 -6.52 12.71 -8.90
C GLY A 75 -7.54 13.02 -9.98
N VAL A 76 -8.06 12.00 -10.64
CA VAL A 76 -9.19 12.10 -11.58
C VAL A 76 -10.40 12.81 -10.92
N GLY A 77 -11.33 13.36 -11.71
CA GLY A 77 -12.52 14.04 -11.18
C GLY A 77 -13.39 13.14 -10.27
N GLU A 78 -14.28 13.72 -9.46
CA GLU A 78 -15.06 13.00 -8.43
C GLU A 78 -15.83 11.78 -8.97
N GLU A 79 -16.51 11.93 -10.12
CA GLU A 79 -17.22 10.84 -10.79
C GLU A 79 -16.28 9.70 -11.20
N LEU A 80 -15.13 10.03 -11.78
CA LEU A 80 -14.15 9.04 -12.24
C LEU A 80 -13.43 8.35 -11.06
N ASN A 81 -13.27 9.05 -9.93
CA ASN A 81 -12.76 8.44 -8.69
C ASN A 81 -13.73 7.40 -8.14
N ALA A 82 -15.04 7.63 -8.26
CA ALA A 82 -16.06 6.68 -7.82
C ALA A 82 -16.02 5.39 -8.67
N ASP A 83 -15.86 5.53 -9.98
CA ASP A 83 -15.69 4.40 -10.90
C ASP A 83 -14.41 3.59 -10.56
N CYS A 84 -13.26 4.26 -10.40
CA CYS A 84 -12.02 3.59 -9.99
C CYS A 84 -12.19 2.82 -8.66
N PHE A 85 -12.90 3.43 -7.69
CA PHE A 85 -13.14 2.79 -6.39
C PHE A 85 -14.08 1.59 -6.50
N TYR A 86 -15.12 1.68 -7.32
CA TYR A 86 -16.02 0.56 -7.59
C TYR A 86 -15.29 -0.64 -8.21
N GLU A 87 -14.41 -0.38 -9.18
CA GLU A 87 -13.58 -1.42 -9.79
C GLU A 87 -12.64 -2.06 -8.76
N TYR A 88 -12.00 -1.25 -7.92
CA TYR A 88 -11.15 -1.71 -6.82
C TYR A 88 -11.92 -2.64 -5.85
N GLU A 89 -13.12 -2.24 -5.41
CA GLU A 89 -13.94 -3.09 -4.52
C GLU A 89 -14.36 -4.40 -5.20
N SER A 90 -14.63 -4.37 -6.51
CA SER A 90 -14.92 -5.57 -7.29
C SER A 90 -13.71 -6.50 -7.38
N ALA A 91 -12.52 -5.95 -7.61
CA ALA A 91 -11.27 -6.70 -7.63
C ALA A 91 -10.98 -7.32 -6.25
N MET A 92 -11.15 -6.57 -5.16
CA MET A 92 -10.99 -7.06 -3.79
C MET A 92 -11.92 -8.25 -3.49
N ARG A 93 -13.21 -8.15 -3.86
CA ARG A 93 -14.16 -9.28 -3.75
C ARG A 93 -13.70 -10.49 -4.55
N THR A 94 -13.14 -10.27 -5.74
CA THR A 94 -12.57 -11.36 -6.56
C THR A 94 -11.38 -11.99 -5.87
N CYS A 95 -10.49 -11.19 -5.28
CA CYS A 95 -9.34 -11.69 -4.54
C CYS A 95 -9.76 -12.58 -3.36
N ASP A 96 -10.77 -12.15 -2.59
CA ASP A 96 -11.28 -12.92 -1.45
C ASP A 96 -11.91 -14.25 -1.91
N ASN A 97 -12.74 -14.20 -2.96
CA ASN A 97 -13.49 -15.37 -3.45
C ASN A 97 -12.61 -16.41 -4.15
N LEU A 98 -11.53 -15.98 -4.81
CA LEU A 98 -10.67 -16.85 -5.62
C LEU A 98 -9.31 -17.14 -4.97
N ALA A 99 -9.08 -16.70 -3.73
CA ALA A 99 -7.80 -16.85 -3.02
C ALA A 99 -7.22 -18.26 -3.13
N HIS A 100 -8.04 -19.30 -2.88
CA HIS A 100 -7.61 -20.69 -2.95
C HIS A 100 -7.18 -21.13 -4.35
N LEU A 101 -7.84 -20.63 -5.39
CA LEU A 101 -7.52 -20.94 -6.79
C LEU A 101 -6.26 -20.21 -7.28
N MET A 102 -5.95 -19.05 -6.69
CA MET A 102 -4.79 -18.23 -7.06
C MET A 102 -3.49 -18.63 -6.32
N GLY A 103 -3.48 -19.74 -5.57
CA GLY A 103 -2.32 -20.16 -4.77
C GLY A 103 -2.38 -19.76 -3.30
N GLY A 104 -3.58 -19.64 -2.74
CA GLY A 104 -3.83 -19.40 -1.33
C GLY A 104 -3.38 -18.01 -0.88
N ALA A 105 -2.75 -17.94 0.30
CA ALA A 105 -2.33 -16.66 0.90
C ALA A 105 -1.40 -15.84 0.01
N ARG A 106 -0.48 -16.50 -0.71
CA ARG A 106 0.43 -15.81 -1.64
C ARG A 106 -0.32 -15.23 -2.83
N GLY A 107 -1.22 -16.01 -3.43
CA GLY A 107 -2.07 -15.56 -4.53
C GLY A 107 -2.96 -14.40 -4.13
N TYR A 108 -3.57 -14.49 -2.95
CA TYR A 108 -4.38 -13.45 -2.36
C TYR A 108 -3.60 -12.14 -2.17
N ALA A 109 -2.39 -12.21 -1.61
CA ALA A 109 -1.54 -11.05 -1.40
C ALA A 109 -1.17 -10.36 -2.74
N LEU A 110 -0.78 -11.14 -3.75
CA LEU A 110 -0.47 -10.62 -5.09
C LEU A 110 -1.71 -10.02 -5.76
N CYS A 111 -2.87 -10.66 -5.64
CA CYS A 111 -4.13 -10.15 -6.19
C CYS A 111 -4.47 -8.77 -5.62
N LYS A 112 -4.34 -8.59 -4.30
CA LYS A 112 -4.57 -7.29 -3.65
C LYS A 112 -3.56 -6.23 -4.04
N GLN A 113 -2.28 -6.60 -4.20
CA GLN A 113 -1.25 -5.68 -4.68
C GLN A 113 -1.60 -5.17 -6.08
N ASN A 114 -1.91 -6.08 -7.01
CA ASN A 114 -2.29 -5.72 -8.38
C ASN A 114 -3.56 -4.84 -8.39
N ALA A 115 -4.58 -5.19 -7.60
CA ALA A 115 -5.80 -4.39 -7.50
C ALA A 115 -5.53 -2.97 -6.98
N PHE A 116 -4.58 -2.81 -6.05
CA PHE A 116 -4.18 -1.50 -5.57
C PHE A 116 -3.37 -0.73 -6.62
N GLU A 117 -2.44 -1.37 -7.33
CA GLU A 117 -1.70 -0.75 -8.44
C GLU A 117 -2.64 -0.28 -9.55
N ASP A 118 -3.64 -1.08 -9.92
CA ASP A 118 -4.66 -0.73 -10.89
C ASP A 118 -5.51 0.47 -10.40
N TYR A 119 -5.89 0.50 -9.13
CA TYR A 119 -6.60 1.62 -8.51
C TYR A 119 -5.80 2.92 -8.54
N GLN A 120 -4.51 2.85 -8.20
CA GLN A 120 -3.60 4.00 -8.25
C GLN A 120 -3.44 4.51 -9.68
N THR A 121 -3.22 3.59 -10.63
CA THR A 121 -3.12 3.91 -12.06
C THR A 121 -4.38 4.57 -12.58
N CYS A 122 -5.56 4.04 -12.24
CA CYS A 122 -6.86 4.60 -12.60
C CYS A 122 -7.02 6.05 -12.12
N ARG A 123 -6.49 6.32 -10.92
CA ARG A 123 -6.52 7.65 -10.31
C ARG A 123 -5.38 8.57 -10.74
N GLY A 124 -4.47 8.12 -11.58
CA GLY A 124 -3.36 8.93 -12.10
C GLY A 124 -2.09 8.95 -11.24
N PHE A 125 -1.87 7.92 -10.42
CA PHE A 125 -0.68 7.73 -9.59
C PHE A 125 0.25 6.61 -10.10
#